data_AF-A0A9P7K3D8-F1
#
_entry.id   AF-A0A9P7K3D8-F1
#
_cell.length_a   1.000
_cell.length_b   1.000
_cell.length_c   1.000
_cell.angle_alpha   90.00
_cell.angle_beta   90.00
_cell.angle_gamma   90.00
#
_symmetry.space_group_name_H-M   'P 1'
#
loop_
_entity.id
_entity.type
_entity.pdbx_description
1 polymer ?
#
loop_
_entity_poly.entity_id
_entity_poly.type
_entity_poly.pdbx_seq_one_letter_code
_entity_poly.pdbx_strand_id
1 'polypeptide(L)'
;MKRGFLNKPKVRPSLSAGEPYPEASIGTGVAAKPGVSSSRAAKPVSAGSKPASGKVRENEVPASDPSGADSEVHRSAVAPVHVHDILDNEHVTIPPAKKRAPRAPIEGKYNLKTTEDFVLDILLLPPPGAAPRQSCTACLLYPGAKEAILALSYFPSEMSTTTTRSDQPFEVREHPDTGIGVFATVPLKPGDEILSERPLFVVPLAFPSRAASSHGEVVTMLLEKLPKASQEQFYGLHNSRNDRKRDVDGIGVTNYLNIGALPGPYEGAYAALCPLISRINHR
;
A
#
# COMPACT_ATOMS: atom_id res chain seq x y z
N MET A 1 -52.58 -19.06 -26.64
CA MET A 1 -51.98 -19.88 -25.56
C MET A 1 -51.94 -19.04 -24.28
N LYS A 2 -52.46 -19.55 -23.15
CA LYS A 2 -52.42 -18.86 -21.85
C LYS A 2 -51.07 -19.14 -21.16
N ARG A 3 -50.37 -18.13 -20.66
CA ARG A 3 -49.22 -18.32 -19.74
C ARG A 3 -49.69 -18.01 -18.32
N GLY A 4 -49.54 -18.97 -17.41
CA GLY A 4 -49.95 -18.82 -16.01
C GLY A 4 -48.90 -18.05 -15.20
N PHE A 5 -49.36 -17.22 -14.27
CA PHE A 5 -48.51 -16.63 -13.24
C PHE A 5 -48.24 -17.67 -12.14
N LEU A 6 -46.97 -17.85 -11.77
CA LEU A 6 -46.58 -18.67 -10.62
C LEU A 6 -46.16 -17.75 -9.46
N ASN A 7 -46.85 -17.87 -8.33
CA ASN A 7 -46.56 -17.10 -7.12
C ASN A 7 -45.22 -17.52 -6.50
N LYS A 8 -44.45 -16.54 -5.99
CA LYS A 8 -43.31 -16.79 -5.09
C LYS A 8 -43.76 -16.66 -3.62
N PRO A 9 -43.42 -17.59 -2.72
CA PRO A 9 -43.64 -17.42 -1.29
C PRO A 9 -42.68 -16.38 -0.69
N LYS A 10 -43.17 -15.63 0.29
CA LYS A 10 -42.49 -14.49 0.92
C LYS A 10 -41.97 -14.88 2.30
N VAL A 11 -40.70 -15.27 2.39
CA VAL A 11 -40.05 -15.61 3.67
C VAL A 11 -39.46 -14.36 4.31
N ARG A 12 -39.81 -14.08 5.58
CA ARG A 12 -39.14 -13.06 6.42
C ARG A 12 -38.07 -13.74 7.28
N PRO A 13 -36.88 -13.15 7.48
CA PRO A 13 -36.02 -13.51 8.60
C PRO A 13 -36.57 -12.90 9.90
N SER A 14 -36.68 -13.71 10.94
CA SER A 14 -36.90 -13.26 12.31
C SER A 14 -35.58 -12.85 12.95
N LEU A 15 -35.48 -11.63 13.47
CA LEU A 15 -34.39 -11.22 14.35
C LEU A 15 -34.68 -11.72 15.77
N SER A 16 -33.85 -12.61 16.29
CA SER A 16 -33.79 -12.97 17.72
C SER A 16 -32.60 -12.26 18.36
N ALA A 17 -32.84 -11.54 19.46
CA ALA A 17 -31.83 -10.74 20.14
C ALA A 17 -31.22 -11.47 21.34
N GLY A 18 -29.95 -11.18 21.61
CA GLY A 18 -29.29 -11.34 22.92
C GLY A 18 -28.74 -12.73 23.26
N GLU A 19 -27.45 -12.77 23.60
CA GLU A 19 -26.98 -13.07 24.97
C GLU A 19 -25.63 -12.35 25.20
N PRO A 20 -25.26 -12.00 26.45
CA PRO A 20 -24.08 -11.20 26.77
C PRO A 20 -22.79 -12.02 26.94
N TYR A 21 -21.64 -11.40 26.68
CA TYR A 21 -20.32 -11.95 27.01
C TYR A 21 -20.02 -11.87 28.52
N PRO A 22 -19.41 -12.88 29.14
CA PRO A 22 -18.99 -12.84 30.54
C PRO A 22 -17.71 -12.01 30.74
N GLU A 23 -17.61 -11.35 31.90
CA GLU A 23 -16.49 -10.52 32.29
C GLU A 23 -15.22 -11.34 32.60
N ALA A 24 -14.06 -10.87 32.14
CA ALA A 24 -12.78 -11.46 32.49
C ALA A 24 -12.31 -10.99 33.88
N SER A 25 -12.31 -11.89 34.85
CA SER A 25 -11.84 -11.62 36.21
C SER A 25 -10.32 -11.42 36.26
N ILE A 26 -9.87 -10.25 36.75
CA ILE A 26 -8.45 -9.93 36.92
C ILE A 26 -7.94 -10.54 38.23
N GLY A 27 -7.14 -11.60 38.14
CA GLY A 27 -6.47 -12.20 39.29
C GLY A 27 -5.33 -11.30 39.82
N THR A 28 -5.38 -10.98 41.11
CA THR A 28 -4.29 -10.27 41.82
C THR A 28 -3.25 -11.26 42.34
N GLY A 29 -1.97 -10.97 42.17
CA GLY A 29 -0.88 -11.94 42.36
C GLY A 29 0.46 -11.34 42.82
N VAL A 30 0.49 -10.84 44.06
CA VAL A 30 1.61 -10.78 45.02
C VAL A 30 3.07 -10.63 44.52
N ALA A 31 3.57 -9.40 44.64
CA ALA A 31 4.88 -8.96 45.16
C ALA A 31 6.15 -9.84 45.09
N ALA A 32 7.21 -9.26 44.51
CA ALA A 32 8.60 -9.46 44.92
C ALA A 32 9.31 -8.08 45.08
N LYS A 33 10.17 -7.92 46.09
CA LYS A 33 10.79 -6.64 46.48
C LYS A 33 12.03 -6.29 45.64
N PRO A 34 12.24 -5.03 45.24
CA PRO A 34 13.57 -4.50 44.92
C PRO A 34 14.29 -3.99 46.19
N GLY A 35 15.61 -4.15 46.22
CA GLY A 35 16.47 -3.72 47.34
C GLY A 35 16.70 -2.21 47.40
N VAL A 36 17.01 -1.73 48.62
CA VAL A 36 17.26 -0.32 48.91
C VAL A 36 18.65 0.10 48.45
N SER A 37 18.75 1.24 47.76
CA SER A 37 19.97 2.08 47.76
C SER A 37 19.56 3.54 47.92
N SER A 38 20.32 4.27 48.74
CA SER A 38 19.97 5.58 49.30
C SER A 38 20.73 6.73 48.63
N SER A 39 20.32 7.96 48.97
CA SER A 39 20.83 9.27 48.54
C SER A 39 20.32 9.78 47.18
N ARG A 40 20.06 11.08 46.99
CA ARG A 40 20.33 12.25 47.87
C ARG A 40 19.28 13.35 47.61
N ALA A 41 18.87 14.09 48.64
CA ALA A 41 17.86 15.14 48.52
C ALA A 41 18.40 16.43 47.89
N ALA A 42 17.57 17.11 47.08
CA ALA A 42 17.73 18.51 46.67
C ALA A 42 16.35 19.21 46.68
N LYS A 43 16.35 20.51 47.01
CA LYS A 43 15.14 21.29 47.34
C LYS A 43 14.32 21.72 46.12
N PRO A 44 12.99 21.94 46.26
CA PRO A 44 12.22 22.68 45.27
C PRO A 44 12.50 24.19 45.39
N VAL A 45 12.57 24.89 44.25
CA VAL A 45 12.53 26.36 44.18
C VAL A 45 11.35 26.75 43.30
N SER A 46 10.47 27.57 43.84
CA SER A 46 9.32 28.15 43.15
C SER A 46 9.70 29.46 42.46
N ALA A 47 9.28 29.65 41.22
CA ALA A 47 8.90 30.96 40.67
C ALA A 47 8.05 30.75 39.42
N GLY A 48 6.87 31.39 39.35
CA GLY A 48 6.05 31.40 38.15
C GLY A 48 6.42 32.57 37.22
N SER A 49 5.91 32.53 35.99
CA SER A 49 5.80 33.72 35.13
C SER A 49 4.69 33.53 34.11
N LYS A 50 3.79 34.52 34.03
CA LYS A 50 2.78 34.62 32.96
C LYS A 50 3.46 35.18 31.70
N PRO A 51 3.21 34.65 30.49
CA PRO A 51 3.45 35.40 29.27
C PRO A 51 2.33 36.44 29.05
N ALA A 52 2.70 37.63 28.58
CA ALA A 52 1.79 38.75 28.37
C ALA A 52 1.09 38.68 26.99
N SER A 53 -0.09 39.28 26.91
CA SER A 53 -0.80 39.53 25.66
C SER A 53 -0.06 40.59 24.83
N GLY A 54 0.39 40.21 23.63
CA GLY A 54 1.00 41.11 22.65
C GLY A 54 0.02 41.42 21.51
N LYS A 55 -0.33 42.70 21.32
CA LYS A 55 -1.10 43.15 20.16
C LYS A 55 -0.27 43.01 18.88
N VAL A 56 -0.79 42.30 17.89
CA VAL A 56 -0.30 42.39 16.51
C VAL A 56 -0.82 43.70 15.89
N ARG A 57 0.06 44.45 15.22
CA ARG A 57 -0.33 45.60 14.39
C ARG A 57 -0.60 45.11 12.97
N GLU A 58 -1.69 45.58 12.39
CA GLU A 58 -1.91 45.51 10.95
C GLU A 58 -0.93 46.47 10.25
N ASN A 59 -0.24 45.97 9.23
CA ASN A 59 0.51 46.80 8.28
C ASN A 59 -0.18 46.66 6.93
N GLU A 60 -0.71 47.76 6.42
CA GLU A 60 -1.23 47.84 5.05
C GLU A 60 -0.07 47.70 4.05
N VAL A 61 -0.31 46.95 2.97
CA VAL A 61 0.59 46.88 1.82
C VAL A 61 -0.15 47.51 0.63
N PRO A 62 0.37 48.57 0.01
CA PRO A 62 -0.26 49.17 -1.17
C PRO A 62 -0.09 48.26 -2.39
N ALA A 63 -1.14 48.17 -3.20
CA ALA A 63 -1.11 47.44 -4.46
C ALA A 63 -0.20 48.13 -5.50
N SER A 64 0.53 47.32 -6.28
CA SER A 64 1.28 47.77 -7.45
C SER A 64 0.98 46.86 -8.64
N ASP A 65 0.31 47.39 -9.65
CA ASP A 65 0.15 46.76 -10.96
C ASP A 65 1.51 46.51 -11.63
N PRO A 66 1.60 45.47 -12.46
CA PRO A 66 2.40 45.55 -13.68
C PRO A 66 1.59 45.15 -14.91
N SER A 67 1.36 46.13 -15.79
CA SER A 67 0.82 45.90 -17.12
C SER A 67 1.86 45.34 -18.09
N GLY A 68 1.52 44.27 -18.80
CA GLY A 68 1.87 44.04 -20.20
C GLY A 68 3.33 43.75 -20.59
N ALA A 69 3.53 42.58 -21.20
CA ALA A 69 4.40 42.40 -22.37
C ALA A 69 4.07 41.06 -23.04
N ASP A 70 3.45 41.10 -24.23
CA ASP A 70 3.30 39.91 -25.07
C ASP A 70 4.65 39.53 -25.71
N SER A 71 4.96 38.24 -25.74
CA SER A 71 6.10 37.72 -26.52
C SER A 71 5.73 36.39 -27.17
N GLU A 72 5.44 36.43 -28.47
CA GLU A 72 5.25 35.23 -29.29
C GLU A 72 6.53 34.39 -29.33
N VAL A 73 6.39 33.07 -29.17
CA VAL A 73 7.50 32.12 -29.34
C VAL A 73 7.12 31.08 -30.40
N HIS A 74 7.79 31.15 -31.54
CA HIS A 74 7.69 30.15 -32.61
C HIS A 74 7.98 28.74 -32.08
N ARG A 75 7.06 27.79 -32.33
CA ARG A 75 7.31 26.35 -32.17
C ARG A 75 7.59 25.72 -33.53
N SER A 76 8.77 25.12 -33.68
CA SER A 76 9.11 24.27 -34.82
C SER A 76 8.70 22.82 -34.53
N ALA A 77 8.18 22.11 -35.55
CA ALA A 77 7.70 20.74 -35.43
C ALA A 77 8.76 19.72 -35.86
N VAL A 78 8.84 18.58 -35.15
CA VAL A 78 9.69 17.43 -35.50
C VAL A 78 8.81 16.19 -35.59
N ALA A 79 9.01 15.38 -36.62
CA ALA A 79 8.20 14.20 -36.93
C ALA A 79 8.66 12.93 -36.15
N PRO A 80 7.77 11.97 -35.89
CA PRO A 80 8.09 10.76 -35.14
C PRO A 80 8.71 9.64 -36.00
N VAL A 81 9.54 8.80 -35.39
CA VAL A 81 10.10 7.57 -35.98
C VAL A 81 9.41 6.36 -35.34
N HIS A 82 9.04 5.36 -36.15
CA HIS A 82 8.55 4.07 -35.66
C HIS A 82 9.68 3.06 -35.49
N VAL A 83 9.62 2.27 -34.42
CA VAL A 83 10.51 1.13 -34.17
C VAL A 83 9.63 -0.07 -33.82
N HIS A 84 9.73 -1.11 -34.63
CA HIS A 84 9.15 -2.42 -34.36
C HIS A 84 10.24 -3.49 -34.48
N ASP A 85 10.11 -4.49 -33.60
CA ASP A 85 10.53 -5.89 -33.72
C ASP A 85 11.62 -6.41 -32.76
N ILE A 86 11.55 -7.74 -32.63
CA ILE A 86 12.44 -8.69 -31.94
C ILE A 86 12.15 -8.90 -30.45
N LEU A 87 11.64 -10.10 -30.11
CA LEU A 87 12.35 -11.12 -29.30
C LEU A 87 11.50 -12.40 -29.15
N ASP A 88 12.03 -13.54 -29.60
CA ASP A 88 11.53 -14.88 -29.29
C ASP A 88 12.20 -15.45 -28.03
N ASN A 89 11.53 -16.35 -27.31
CA ASN A 89 12.01 -16.97 -26.07
C ASN A 89 11.86 -18.50 -26.10
N GLU A 90 12.92 -19.23 -25.74
CA GLU A 90 12.90 -20.70 -25.59
C GLU A 90 12.77 -21.15 -24.12
N HIS A 91 12.17 -22.34 -23.92
CA HIS A 91 11.87 -22.91 -22.60
C HIS A 91 13.03 -23.74 -22.02
N VAL A 92 13.28 -23.57 -20.71
CA VAL A 92 14.16 -24.45 -19.91
C VAL A 92 13.35 -25.14 -18.82
N THR A 93 13.69 -26.39 -18.48
CA THR A 93 13.04 -27.21 -17.44
C THR A 93 14.00 -27.57 -16.31
N ILE A 94 13.51 -27.57 -15.06
CA ILE A 94 14.32 -27.73 -13.84
C ILE A 94 13.84 -28.98 -13.05
N PRO A 95 14.75 -29.82 -12.52
CA PRO A 95 14.39 -31.05 -11.81
C PRO A 95 14.06 -30.83 -10.30
N PRO A 96 13.32 -31.76 -9.66
CA PRO A 96 12.76 -31.55 -8.32
C PRO A 96 13.72 -31.86 -7.14
N ALA A 97 13.65 -31.05 -6.09
CA ALA A 97 14.44 -31.20 -4.87
C ALA A 97 13.69 -31.95 -3.73
N LYS A 98 14.44 -32.61 -2.85
CA LYS A 98 13.90 -33.48 -1.76
C LYS A 98 13.65 -32.70 -0.46
N LYS A 99 12.60 -33.11 0.27
CA LYS A 99 12.10 -32.44 1.50
C LYS A 99 12.97 -32.72 2.74
N ARG A 100 12.99 -31.75 3.67
CA ARG A 100 13.48 -31.88 5.06
C ARG A 100 12.49 -31.22 6.03
N ALA A 101 12.45 -31.66 7.29
CA ALA A 101 11.37 -31.34 8.24
C ALA A 101 11.64 -30.09 9.13
N PRO A 102 10.60 -29.37 9.59
CA PRO A 102 10.74 -28.12 10.36
C PRO A 102 10.32 -28.20 11.84
N ARG A 103 10.62 -27.13 12.61
CA ARG A 103 9.89 -26.70 13.83
C ARG A 103 9.87 -25.16 13.94
N ALA A 104 8.96 -24.65 14.78
CA ALA A 104 8.35 -23.30 14.71
C ALA A 104 8.51 -22.54 16.07
N PRO A 105 7.74 -21.49 16.45
CA PRO A 105 6.74 -20.66 15.74
C PRO A 105 7.09 -19.14 15.82
N ILE A 106 6.26 -18.12 15.50
CA ILE A 106 4.82 -18.00 15.20
C ILE A 106 4.61 -17.01 14.03
N GLU A 107 3.56 -17.20 13.23
CA GLU A 107 3.01 -16.22 12.27
C GLU A 107 1.48 -16.18 12.40
N GLY A 108 0.85 -15.10 11.94
CA GLY A 108 -0.61 -15.02 11.79
C GLY A 108 -1.11 -15.81 10.58
N LYS A 109 -1.03 -17.15 10.63
CA LYS A 109 -1.45 -18.01 9.52
C LYS A 109 -2.97 -18.05 9.37
N TYR A 110 -3.50 -17.29 8.42
CA TYR A 110 -4.89 -17.39 7.97
C TYR A 110 -5.08 -18.67 7.16
N ASN A 111 -5.59 -19.71 7.82
CA ASN A 111 -5.68 -21.05 7.26
C ASN A 111 -7.00 -21.20 6.45
N LEU A 112 -6.98 -20.81 5.18
CA LEU A 112 -8.08 -20.97 4.22
C LEU A 112 -8.28 -22.47 3.88
N LYS A 113 -8.92 -23.21 4.78
CA LYS A 113 -9.08 -24.67 4.70
C LYS A 113 -10.18 -25.11 3.73
N THR A 114 -9.84 -25.27 2.45
CA THR A 114 -10.60 -26.12 1.51
C THR A 114 -9.67 -26.87 0.57
N THR A 115 -9.51 -28.18 0.84
CA THR A 115 -8.97 -29.22 -0.06
C THR A 115 -7.67 -28.88 -0.81
N GLU A 116 -6.55 -29.31 -0.23
CA GLU A 116 -5.17 -29.25 -0.77
C GLU A 116 -4.49 -27.87 -0.71
N ASP A 117 -4.23 -27.44 0.54
CA ASP A 117 -2.95 -26.89 1.04
C ASP A 117 -2.30 -25.63 0.44
N PHE A 118 -3.02 -24.82 -0.35
CA PHE A 118 -2.58 -23.46 -0.67
C PHE A 118 -2.88 -22.46 0.46
N VAL A 119 -2.05 -22.48 1.52
CA VAL A 119 -2.03 -21.40 2.53
C VAL A 119 -1.27 -20.21 1.96
N LEU A 120 -1.97 -19.11 1.67
CA LEU A 120 -1.32 -17.84 1.33
C LEU A 120 -1.02 -17.08 2.63
N ASP A 121 0.22 -16.65 2.81
CA ASP A 121 0.62 -15.88 3.98
C ASP A 121 0.36 -14.38 3.72
N ILE A 122 -0.40 -13.75 4.62
CA ILE A 122 -0.59 -12.29 4.69
C ILE A 122 0.39 -11.72 5.71
N LEU A 123 1.33 -10.88 5.26
CA LEU A 123 2.33 -10.27 6.12
C LEU A 123 2.70 -8.84 5.70
N LEU A 124 3.42 -8.14 6.58
CA LEU A 124 4.03 -6.83 6.29
C LEU A 124 5.53 -7.00 6.03
N LEU A 125 6.03 -6.40 4.95
CA LEU A 125 7.43 -6.42 4.55
C LEU A 125 7.98 -5.00 4.30
N PRO A 126 9.13 -4.61 4.89
CA PRO A 126 9.87 -5.35 5.91
C PRO A 126 9.06 -5.53 7.21
N PRO A 127 9.44 -6.47 8.09
CA PRO A 127 8.77 -6.64 9.38
C PRO A 127 8.75 -5.34 10.21
N PRO A 128 7.65 -5.03 10.93
CA PRO A 128 7.58 -3.83 11.77
C PRO A 128 8.76 -3.72 12.74
N GLY A 129 9.40 -2.55 12.77
CA GLY A 129 10.60 -2.29 13.58
C GLY A 129 11.94 -2.56 12.87
N ALA A 130 11.98 -3.33 11.77
CA ALA A 130 13.22 -3.54 11.00
C ALA A 130 13.71 -2.26 10.29
N ALA A 131 12.78 -1.39 9.86
CA ALA A 131 13.08 -0.10 9.24
C ALA A 131 12.08 0.98 9.71
N PRO A 132 12.27 1.60 10.89
CA PRO A 132 11.26 2.46 11.54
C PRO A 132 10.95 3.78 10.80
N ARG A 133 11.63 4.08 9.69
CA ARG A 133 11.39 5.24 8.82
C ARG A 133 10.79 4.90 7.46
N GLN A 134 10.62 3.61 7.15
CA GLN A 134 10.11 3.16 5.86
C GLN A 134 8.65 2.72 5.99
N SER A 135 7.86 2.92 4.93
CA SER A 135 6.56 2.25 4.79
C SER A 135 6.74 0.73 4.75
N CYS A 136 5.70 0.00 5.14
CA CYS A 136 5.62 -1.45 4.94
C CYS A 136 4.71 -1.74 3.74
N THR A 137 5.07 -2.74 2.95
CA THR A 137 4.21 -3.36 1.93
C THR A 137 3.39 -4.47 2.58
N ALA A 138 2.07 -4.50 2.36
CA ALA A 138 1.29 -5.70 2.67
C ALA A 138 1.48 -6.74 1.55
N CYS A 139 1.97 -7.93 1.86
CA CYS A 139 2.21 -8.97 0.87
C CYS A 139 1.27 -10.15 1.12
N LEU A 140 0.63 -10.62 0.04
CA LEU A 140 0.05 -11.95 -0.03
C LEU A 140 1.03 -12.83 -0.82
N LEU A 141 1.64 -13.80 -0.16
CA LEU A 141 2.69 -14.63 -0.75
C LEU A 141 2.30 -16.11 -0.76
N TYR A 142 2.73 -16.83 -1.80
CA TYR A 142 2.73 -18.29 -1.77
C TYR A 142 3.80 -18.82 -0.79
N PRO A 143 3.61 -20.02 -0.20
CA PRO A 143 4.54 -20.61 0.76
C PRO A 143 5.99 -20.63 0.26
N GLY A 144 6.95 -20.29 1.11
CA GLY A 144 8.37 -20.26 0.79
C GLY A 144 8.85 -18.97 0.11
N ALA A 145 7.96 -18.15 -0.45
CA ALA A 145 8.37 -16.88 -1.06
C ALA A 145 8.80 -15.83 -0.02
N LYS A 146 8.16 -15.82 1.15
CA LYS A 146 8.57 -15.00 2.29
C LYS A 146 10.01 -15.30 2.71
N GLU A 147 10.33 -16.57 2.93
CA GLU A 147 11.65 -17.02 3.37
C GLU A 147 12.71 -16.71 2.31
N ALA A 148 12.40 -16.93 1.04
CA ALA A 148 13.30 -16.61 -0.08
C ALA A 148 13.58 -15.10 -0.19
N ILE A 149 12.55 -14.24 -0.05
CA ILE A 149 12.71 -12.78 -0.05
C ILE A 149 13.54 -12.32 1.15
N LEU A 150 13.29 -12.84 2.36
CA LEU A 150 14.04 -12.50 3.57
C LEU A 150 15.48 -13.02 3.57
N ALA A 151 15.80 -14.02 2.74
CA ALA A 151 17.15 -14.56 2.57
C ALA A 151 18.01 -13.77 1.57
N LEU A 152 17.43 -12.80 0.84
CA LEU A 152 18.18 -11.94 -0.07
C LEU A 152 19.09 -10.99 0.73
N SER A 153 20.37 -10.95 0.40
CA SER A 153 21.37 -10.09 1.06
C SER A 153 21.10 -8.59 0.92
N TYR A 154 20.30 -8.21 -0.08
CA TYR A 154 19.85 -6.84 -0.35
C TYR A 154 18.43 -6.57 0.16
N PHE A 155 17.82 -7.45 0.97
CA PHE A 155 16.48 -7.23 1.54
C PHE A 155 16.52 -6.90 3.05
N PRO A 156 15.77 -5.88 3.51
CA PRO A 156 15.06 -4.89 2.70
C PRO A 156 16.06 -3.92 2.05
N SER A 157 15.90 -3.65 0.76
CA SER A 157 16.66 -2.57 0.14
C SER A 157 16.22 -1.27 0.78
N GLU A 158 17.17 -0.43 1.16
CA GLU A 158 16.89 0.97 1.41
C GLU A 158 16.38 1.57 0.10
N MET A 159 15.26 2.30 0.17
CA MET A 159 14.89 3.22 -0.91
C MET A 159 15.75 4.47 -0.79
N SER A 160 16.03 5.13 -1.91
CA SER A 160 16.65 6.45 -1.95
C SER A 160 15.87 7.44 -1.07
N THR A 161 16.27 7.61 0.21
CA THR A 161 15.64 8.56 1.14
C THR A 161 16.09 10.00 0.89
N THR A 162 16.74 10.26 -0.25
CA THR A 162 17.53 11.45 -0.57
C THR A 162 16.71 12.71 -0.79
N THR A 163 15.39 12.58 -0.83
CA THR A 163 14.53 13.62 -1.39
C THR A 163 13.42 13.98 -0.42
N THR A 164 13.60 15.07 0.33
CA THR A 164 12.51 15.74 1.04
C THR A 164 11.42 16.17 0.05
N ARG A 165 10.17 16.38 0.50
CA ARG A 165 9.06 16.77 -0.39
C ARG A 165 9.35 18.05 -1.20
N SER A 166 10.18 18.96 -0.66
CA SER A 166 10.67 20.17 -1.33
C SER A 166 11.60 19.90 -2.52
N ASP A 167 12.22 18.73 -2.57
CA ASP A 167 13.32 18.39 -3.47
C ASP A 167 12.85 17.39 -4.55
N GLN A 168 11.58 16.95 -4.48
CA GLN A 168 11.02 16.01 -5.44
C GLN A 168 10.96 16.65 -6.83
N PRO A 169 11.47 15.99 -7.88
CA PRO A 169 11.47 16.52 -9.25
C PRO A 169 10.08 16.44 -9.89
N PHE A 170 9.03 16.21 -9.10
CA PHE A 170 7.64 16.12 -9.51
C PHE A 170 6.68 16.67 -8.45
N GLU A 171 5.47 17.01 -8.90
CA GLU A 171 4.31 17.29 -8.07
C GLU A 171 3.12 16.41 -8.49
N VAL A 172 2.18 16.18 -7.56
CA VAL A 172 0.90 15.52 -7.85
C VAL A 172 -0.19 16.59 -7.87
N ARG A 173 -0.91 16.72 -8.99
CA ARG A 173 -1.96 17.73 -9.18
C ARG A 173 -3.07 17.24 -10.10
N GLU A 174 -4.20 17.95 -10.09
CA GLU A 174 -5.30 17.72 -11.01
C GLU A 174 -4.97 18.24 -12.43
N HIS A 175 -5.50 17.53 -13.43
CA HIS A 175 -5.48 17.87 -14.85
C HIS A 175 -6.92 17.85 -15.37
N PRO A 176 -7.37 18.86 -16.15
CA PRO A 176 -8.77 18.98 -16.58
C PRO A 176 -9.33 17.71 -17.25
N ASP A 177 -8.56 17.09 -18.13
CA ASP A 177 -9.04 16.00 -18.99
C ASP A 177 -8.79 14.58 -18.44
N THR A 178 -7.87 14.44 -17.47
CA THR A 178 -7.33 13.12 -17.04
C THR A 178 -7.35 12.90 -15.52
N GLY A 179 -7.81 13.88 -14.74
CA GLY A 179 -7.86 13.77 -13.28
C GLY A 179 -6.51 13.97 -12.61
N ILE A 180 -6.24 13.27 -11.52
CA ILE A 180 -5.02 13.50 -10.70
C ILE A 180 -3.83 12.76 -11.31
N GLY A 181 -2.81 13.50 -11.74
CA GLY A 181 -1.59 12.96 -12.34
C GLY A 181 -0.29 13.44 -11.67
N VAL A 182 0.83 12.81 -12.07
CA VAL A 182 2.20 13.22 -11.70
C VAL A 182 2.80 14.13 -12.79
N PHE A 183 3.40 15.25 -12.39
CA PHE A 183 3.98 16.26 -13.30
C PHE A 183 5.40 16.61 -12.87
N ALA A 184 6.35 16.63 -13.79
CA ALA A 184 7.72 17.07 -13.49
C ALA A 184 7.74 18.57 -13.12
N THR A 185 8.45 18.93 -12.05
CA THR A 185 8.64 20.30 -11.56
C THR A 185 9.97 20.91 -12.01
N VAL A 186 10.89 20.08 -12.52
CA VAL A 186 12.23 20.46 -12.98
C VAL A 186 12.54 19.85 -14.35
N PRO A 187 13.49 20.41 -15.13
CA PRO A 187 14.00 19.75 -16.33
C PRO A 187 14.68 18.42 -15.98
N LEU A 188 14.26 17.34 -16.64
CA LEU A 188 14.80 15.99 -16.47
C LEU A 188 15.71 15.61 -17.64
N LYS A 189 16.75 14.83 -17.38
CA LYS A 189 17.66 14.24 -18.37
C LYS A 189 17.42 12.73 -18.50
N PRO A 190 17.79 12.12 -19.64
CA PRO A 190 17.78 10.66 -19.77
C PRO A 190 18.66 10.01 -18.70
N GLY A 191 18.07 9.11 -17.91
CA GLY A 191 18.74 8.42 -16.79
C GLY A 191 18.49 9.02 -15.40
N ASP A 192 17.83 10.18 -15.29
CA ASP A 192 17.47 10.74 -13.98
C ASP A 192 16.38 9.90 -13.28
N GLU A 193 16.56 9.63 -11.97
CA GLU A 193 15.54 8.96 -11.14
C GLU A 193 14.42 9.96 -10.79
N ILE A 194 13.23 9.77 -11.37
CA ILE A 194 12.06 10.64 -11.13
C ILE A 194 11.36 10.28 -9.82
N LEU A 195 11.13 8.98 -9.60
CA LEU A 195 10.31 8.44 -8.52
C LEU A 195 10.80 7.05 -8.13
N SER A 196 10.98 6.84 -6.83
CA SER A 196 11.16 5.54 -6.19
C SER A 196 10.01 5.35 -5.20
N GLU A 197 9.24 4.27 -5.32
CA GLU A 197 8.07 4.01 -4.48
C GLU A 197 8.05 2.54 -4.02
N ARG A 198 7.89 2.32 -2.72
CA ARG A 198 7.60 0.99 -2.17
C ARG A 198 6.13 0.65 -2.42
N PRO A 199 5.81 -0.53 -2.99
CA PRO A 199 4.43 -0.95 -3.18
C PRO A 199 3.62 -0.89 -1.89
N LEU A 200 2.37 -0.44 -2.01
CA LEU A 200 1.40 -0.41 -0.92
C LEU A 200 0.98 -1.85 -0.56
N PHE A 201 0.72 -2.67 -1.58
CA PHE A 201 0.63 -4.12 -1.42
C PHE A 201 1.16 -4.88 -2.65
N VAL A 202 1.40 -6.18 -2.46
CA VAL A 202 1.81 -7.15 -3.49
C VAL A 202 0.92 -8.39 -3.40
N VAL A 203 0.41 -8.87 -4.53
CA VAL A 203 -0.51 -10.02 -4.66
C VAL A 203 -0.11 -10.91 -5.84
N PRO A 204 -0.37 -12.24 -5.81
CA PRO A 204 -0.25 -13.07 -7.00
C PRO A 204 -1.31 -12.68 -8.04
N LEU A 205 -1.00 -12.80 -9.33
CA LEU A 205 -1.98 -12.56 -10.40
C LEU A 205 -2.91 -13.76 -10.63
N ALA A 206 -2.44 -14.97 -10.34
CA ALA A 206 -3.25 -16.19 -10.43
C ALA A 206 -3.62 -16.70 -9.04
N PHE A 207 -4.92 -16.65 -8.73
CA PHE A 207 -5.50 -17.24 -7.53
C PHE A 207 -6.02 -18.66 -7.84
N PRO A 208 -5.83 -19.63 -6.94
CA PRO A 208 -6.46 -20.94 -7.10
C PRO A 208 -7.98 -20.75 -7.00
N SER A 209 -8.71 -21.07 -8.07
CA SER A 209 -10.17 -20.87 -8.21
C SER A 209 -11.05 -21.57 -7.15
N ARG A 210 -10.45 -22.31 -6.21
CA ARG A 210 -11.10 -22.97 -5.07
C ARG A 210 -10.92 -22.23 -3.73
N ALA A 211 -10.12 -21.17 -3.67
CA ALA A 211 -10.14 -20.27 -2.54
C ALA A 211 -11.56 -19.68 -2.43
N ALA A 212 -12.20 -19.82 -1.26
CA ALA A 212 -13.58 -19.37 -1.04
C ALA A 212 -13.75 -17.84 -0.98
N SER A 213 -12.74 -17.09 -1.44
CA SER A 213 -12.70 -15.63 -1.47
C SER A 213 -12.34 -15.16 -2.87
N SER A 214 -13.10 -14.20 -3.36
CA SER A 214 -12.77 -13.43 -4.56
C SER A 214 -11.46 -12.65 -4.38
N HIS A 215 -10.85 -12.27 -5.50
CA HIS A 215 -9.68 -11.41 -5.52
C HIS A 215 -9.90 -10.12 -4.68
N GLY A 216 -11.05 -9.45 -4.86
CA GLY A 216 -11.39 -8.22 -4.14
C GLY A 216 -11.55 -8.41 -2.63
N GLU A 217 -12.10 -9.54 -2.18
CA GLU A 217 -12.15 -9.87 -0.74
C GLU A 217 -10.74 -10.06 -0.16
N VAL A 218 -9.83 -10.72 -0.89
CA VAL A 218 -8.45 -10.91 -0.44
C VAL A 218 -7.67 -9.59 -0.41
N VAL A 219 -7.84 -8.73 -1.41
CA VAL A 219 -7.26 -7.37 -1.41
C VAL A 219 -7.85 -6.52 -0.28
N THR A 220 -9.15 -6.66 0.02
CA THR A 220 -9.77 -6.00 1.19
C THR A 220 -9.11 -6.44 2.49
N MET A 221 -8.88 -7.74 2.69
CA MET A 221 -8.16 -8.25 3.87
C MET A 221 -6.71 -7.72 3.98
N LEU A 222 -6.03 -7.44 2.86
CA LEU A 222 -4.71 -6.79 2.87
C LEU A 222 -4.80 -5.31 3.25
N LEU A 223 -5.76 -4.57 2.68
CA LEU A 223 -5.99 -3.16 2.97
C LEU A 223 -6.31 -2.93 4.45
N GLU A 224 -7.08 -3.82 5.08
CA GLU A 224 -7.36 -3.81 6.52
C GLU A 224 -6.11 -3.94 7.41
N LYS A 225 -4.99 -4.49 6.90
CA LYS A 225 -3.70 -4.53 7.63
C LYS A 225 -2.88 -3.26 7.51
N LEU A 226 -3.21 -2.38 6.56
CA LEU A 226 -2.47 -1.15 6.30
C LEU A 226 -3.00 0.03 7.12
N PRO A 227 -2.15 1.04 7.42
CA PRO A 227 -2.60 2.28 8.04
C PRO A 227 -3.70 2.98 7.22
N LYS A 228 -4.61 3.70 7.88
CA LYS A 228 -5.73 4.40 7.21
C LYS A 228 -5.29 5.33 6.07
N ALA A 229 -4.17 6.05 6.24
CA ALA A 229 -3.62 6.90 5.19
C ALA A 229 -3.25 6.12 3.91
N SER A 230 -2.77 4.87 4.03
CA SER A 230 -2.52 4.00 2.88
C SER A 230 -3.84 3.49 2.28
N GLN A 231 -4.82 3.11 3.10
CA GLN A 231 -6.15 2.75 2.59
C GLN A 231 -6.78 3.90 1.78
N GLU A 232 -6.64 5.15 2.26
CA GLU A 232 -7.07 6.37 1.56
C GLU A 232 -6.30 6.59 0.25
N GLN A 233 -4.99 6.33 0.20
CA GLN A 233 -4.21 6.36 -1.03
C GLN A 233 -4.74 5.37 -2.08
N PHE A 234 -5.07 4.13 -1.68
CA PHE A 234 -5.67 3.12 -2.56
C PHE A 234 -7.05 3.56 -3.08
N TYR A 235 -7.97 3.96 -2.20
CA TYR A 235 -9.31 4.40 -2.61
C TYR A 235 -9.32 5.75 -3.35
N GLY A 236 -8.20 6.47 -3.38
CA GLY A 236 -7.98 7.67 -4.18
C GLY A 236 -7.38 7.42 -5.57
N LEU A 237 -7.24 6.16 -6.00
CA LEU A 237 -6.80 5.79 -7.35
C LEU A 237 -7.96 5.75 -8.35
N HIS A 238 -7.63 5.77 -9.64
CA HIS A 238 -8.61 5.70 -10.72
C HIS A 238 -9.19 4.28 -10.84
N ASN A 239 -10.47 4.15 -11.20
CA ASN A 239 -11.11 2.88 -11.54
C ASN A 239 -11.69 3.02 -12.94
N SER A 240 -11.13 2.29 -13.91
CA SER A 240 -11.55 2.32 -15.31
C SER A 240 -12.55 1.21 -15.66
N ARG A 241 -12.85 0.29 -14.73
CA ARG A 241 -13.75 -0.86 -14.99
C ARG A 241 -15.23 -0.55 -14.77
N ASN A 242 -15.56 0.37 -13.88
CA ASN A 242 -16.95 0.74 -13.59
C ASN A 242 -17.03 2.08 -12.83
N ASP A 243 -18.22 2.69 -12.84
CA ASP A 243 -18.50 3.96 -12.16
C ASP A 243 -18.48 3.85 -10.61
N ARG A 244 -18.24 2.65 -10.04
CA ARG A 244 -18.17 2.45 -8.59
C ARG A 244 -16.77 2.84 -8.12
N LYS A 245 -16.62 4.11 -7.74
CA LYS A 245 -15.37 4.73 -7.22
C LYS A 245 -14.66 4.01 -6.05
N ARG A 246 -15.23 2.95 -5.46
CA ARG A 246 -14.65 2.16 -4.36
C ARG A 246 -14.68 0.64 -4.59
N ASP A 247 -14.89 0.20 -5.83
CA ASP A 247 -14.76 -1.21 -6.17
C ASP A 247 -13.28 -1.63 -6.13
N VAL A 248 -12.94 -2.51 -5.18
CA VAL A 248 -11.56 -2.94 -4.93
C VAL A 248 -10.98 -3.71 -6.11
N ASP A 249 -11.79 -4.52 -6.80
CA ASP A 249 -11.37 -5.26 -7.99
C ASP A 249 -11.17 -4.34 -9.19
N GLY A 250 -12.06 -3.36 -9.38
CA GLY A 250 -11.91 -2.31 -10.38
C GLY A 250 -10.61 -1.52 -10.19
N ILE A 251 -10.40 -0.96 -8.99
CA ILE A 251 -9.18 -0.21 -8.65
C ILE A 251 -7.94 -1.09 -8.81
N GLY A 252 -7.94 -2.32 -8.28
CA GLY A 252 -6.79 -3.22 -8.40
C GLY A 252 -6.39 -3.45 -9.85
N VAL A 253 -7.31 -3.96 -10.67
CA VAL A 253 -7.02 -4.29 -12.08
C VAL A 253 -6.66 -3.06 -12.93
N THR A 254 -7.18 -1.87 -12.62
CA THR A 254 -6.80 -0.63 -13.31
C THR A 254 -5.37 -0.19 -12.99
N ASN A 255 -4.84 -0.46 -11.79
CA ASN A 255 -3.62 0.18 -11.27
C ASN A 255 -2.45 -0.78 -11.01
N TYR A 256 -2.61 -2.08 -11.27
CA TYR A 256 -1.57 -3.08 -11.03
C TYR A 256 -0.41 -3.03 -12.02
N LEU A 257 0.79 -3.11 -11.46
CA LEU A 257 2.04 -3.32 -12.17
C LEU A 257 2.39 -4.81 -12.06
N ASN A 258 2.46 -5.52 -13.17
CA ASN A 258 2.98 -6.89 -13.18
C ASN A 258 4.49 -6.85 -12.87
N ILE A 259 4.91 -7.50 -11.78
CA ILE A 259 6.29 -7.53 -11.30
C ILE A 259 6.99 -8.87 -11.59
N GLY A 260 6.36 -9.75 -12.36
CA GLY A 260 6.88 -11.09 -12.65
C GLY A 260 6.83 -12.03 -11.45
N ALA A 261 7.60 -13.11 -11.50
CA ALA A 261 7.73 -14.04 -10.38
C ALA A 261 8.57 -13.43 -9.25
N LEU A 262 8.22 -13.74 -8.01
CA LEU A 262 9.01 -13.39 -6.83
C LEU A 262 9.90 -14.56 -6.41
N PRO A 263 11.02 -14.31 -5.69
CA PRO A 263 11.82 -15.38 -5.09
C PRO A 263 10.94 -16.32 -4.28
N GLY A 264 11.03 -17.63 -4.53
CA GLY A 264 10.20 -18.65 -3.91
C GLY A 264 9.98 -19.85 -4.84
N PRO A 265 9.20 -20.85 -4.43
CA PRO A 265 8.88 -22.03 -5.25
C PRO A 265 7.69 -21.83 -6.19
N TYR A 266 7.10 -20.62 -6.24
CA TYR A 266 5.97 -20.29 -7.09
C TYR A 266 6.45 -19.42 -8.26
N GLU A 267 6.50 -20.03 -9.45
CA GLU A 267 6.96 -19.42 -10.71
C GLU A 267 5.91 -18.49 -11.37
N GLY A 268 4.74 -18.32 -10.76
CA GLY A 268 3.68 -17.47 -11.31
C GLY A 268 3.92 -15.98 -11.03
N ALA A 269 3.32 -15.13 -11.87
CA ALA A 269 3.48 -13.69 -11.75
C ALA A 269 2.73 -13.09 -10.56
N TYR A 270 3.32 -12.05 -9.97
CA TYR A 270 2.72 -11.17 -8.98
C TYR A 270 2.43 -9.79 -9.59
N ALA A 271 1.54 -9.06 -8.93
CA ALA A 271 1.29 -7.66 -9.14
C ALA A 271 1.66 -6.83 -7.90
N ALA A 272 2.21 -5.66 -8.13
CA ALA A 272 2.37 -4.59 -7.15
C ALA A 272 1.35 -3.48 -7.41
N LEU A 273 0.97 -2.75 -6.35
CA LEU A 273 0.23 -1.50 -6.46
C LEU A 273 1.03 -0.37 -5.81
N CYS A 274 1.33 0.67 -6.59
CA CYS A 274 2.23 1.76 -6.24
C CYS A 274 1.50 3.11 -6.45
N PRO A 275 0.90 3.72 -5.41
CA PRO A 275 -0.07 4.81 -5.56
C PRO A 275 0.39 6.09 -6.27
N LEU A 276 1.70 6.39 -6.32
CA LEU A 276 2.25 7.49 -7.12
C LEU A 276 2.54 7.04 -8.55
N ILE A 277 3.12 5.85 -8.76
CA ILE A 277 3.36 5.31 -10.11
C ILE A 277 2.04 5.11 -10.86
N SER A 278 0.97 4.66 -10.18
CA SER A 278 -0.38 4.51 -10.75
C SER A 278 -1.06 5.83 -11.14
N ARG A 279 -0.43 6.99 -10.87
CA ARG A 279 -0.88 8.33 -11.32
C ARG A 279 -0.07 8.85 -12.52
N ILE A 280 0.83 8.03 -13.07
CA ILE A 280 1.50 8.33 -14.33
C ILE A 280 0.53 7.97 -15.46
N ASN A 281 -0.05 9.00 -16.09
CA ASN A 281 -1.03 8.81 -17.16
C ASN A 281 -0.38 8.14 -18.39
N HIS A 282 -1.04 7.12 -18.92
CA HIS A 282 -0.75 6.62 -20.26
C HIS A 282 -1.16 7.68 -21.31
N ARG A 283 -0.44 7.70 -22.44
CA ARG A 283 -0.73 8.54 -23.61
C ARG A 283 -1.03 7.64 -24.81
#